data_AF-A0A5C5W9U1-F1
#
_entry.id   AF-A0A5C5W9U1-F1
#
_cell.length_a   1.000
_cell.length_b   1.000
_cell.length_c   1.000
_cell.angle_alpha   90.00
_cell.angle_beta   90.00
_cell.angle_gamma   90.00
#
_symmetry.space_group_name_H-M   'P 1'
#
loop_
_entity.id
_entity.type
_entity.pdbx_description
1 polymer ?
#
loop_
_entity_poly.entity_id
_entity_poly.type
_entity_poly.pdbx_seq_one_letter_code
_entity_poly.pdbx_strand_id
1 'polypeptide(L)'
;MIRTLIPSLLLAAAAALPAAAGPVSFDWALVDNAGNAGDPQPQGTFGAVGYAYRISKHEVTNAQYVEFLNAVAAADGFALYSTFMGSDARGGITRSGAPGSYSYATKPNMDNKPVNYVSFFDAMRFTNWLHNGQGAGDTETGAYTIGNGLDEVRSASAKFWIPSEDEWYKAAYHDATAGTAGVYFDYATGSDSVPTVATANSVGDISNPGVGVVNYEDGAYWNGQDGNVTTVGSAGIASASPYGTFDQNGNVFEWNEAVISSSSRGLRGGSWSSRSWSRLRTIFRPSSGRPAGEGNDVGFRVATVPEPSSLLMVVLAAGGFLVRKRA
;
A
#
# COMPACT_ATOMS: atom_id res chain seq x y z
N MET A 1 -10.62 54.95 -52.81
CA MET A 1 -10.62 54.77 -51.34
C MET A 1 -11.33 53.47 -51.01
N ILE A 2 -10.63 52.35 -50.89
CA ILE A 2 -11.10 51.17 -50.15
C ILE A 2 -9.86 50.55 -49.51
N ARG A 3 -9.71 50.73 -48.19
CA ARG A 3 -8.68 50.10 -47.37
C ARG A 3 -9.29 48.83 -46.78
N THR A 4 -8.85 47.67 -47.24
CA THR A 4 -9.22 46.37 -46.67
C THR A 4 -8.37 46.11 -45.44
N LEU A 5 -8.99 46.15 -44.26
CA LEU A 5 -8.38 45.76 -42.98
C LEU A 5 -8.35 44.23 -42.89
N ILE A 6 -7.16 43.65 -42.74
CA ILE A 6 -6.97 42.23 -42.42
C ILE A 6 -7.07 42.12 -40.88
N PRO A 7 -8.02 41.34 -40.33
CA PRO A 7 -8.05 41.10 -38.90
C PRO A 7 -7.01 40.03 -38.55
N SER A 8 -5.96 40.43 -37.84
CA SER A 8 -5.00 39.51 -37.23
C SER A 8 -5.69 38.72 -36.12
N LEU A 9 -5.96 37.43 -36.35
CA LEU A 9 -6.38 36.51 -35.29
C LEU A 9 -5.20 36.27 -34.34
N LEU A 10 -5.29 36.81 -33.13
CA LEU A 10 -4.44 36.43 -32.01
C LEU A 10 -4.88 35.04 -31.53
N LEU A 11 -4.09 34.01 -31.83
CA LEU A 11 -4.26 32.67 -31.28
C LEU A 11 -3.73 32.68 -29.84
N ALA A 12 -4.64 32.82 -28.86
CA ALA A 12 -4.28 32.65 -27.45
C ALA A 12 -3.93 31.16 -27.22
N ALA A 13 -2.66 30.88 -26.92
CA ALA A 13 -2.24 29.58 -26.44
C ALA A 13 -2.85 29.38 -25.04
N ALA A 14 -3.96 28.62 -24.97
CA ALA A 14 -4.44 28.10 -23.71
C ALA A 14 -3.41 27.08 -23.20
N ALA A 15 -2.59 27.49 -22.22
CA ALA A 15 -1.81 26.54 -21.45
C ALA A 15 -2.80 25.54 -20.84
N ALA A 16 -2.69 24.27 -21.19
CA ALA A 16 -3.42 23.22 -20.52
C ALA A 16 -2.97 23.22 -19.06
N LEU A 17 -3.82 23.72 -18.16
CA LEU A 17 -3.64 23.52 -16.73
C LEU A 17 -3.64 21.99 -16.51
N PRO A 18 -2.73 21.46 -15.67
CA PRO A 18 -2.82 20.05 -15.27
C PRO A 18 -4.22 19.80 -14.72
N ALA A 19 -4.86 18.70 -15.15
CA ALA A 19 -6.09 18.27 -14.52
C ALA A 19 -5.88 18.22 -13.00
N ALA A 20 -6.78 18.82 -12.24
CA ALA A 20 -6.74 18.73 -10.78
C ALA A 20 -6.72 17.23 -10.41
N ALA A 21 -5.66 16.83 -9.74
CA ALA A 21 -5.41 15.44 -9.43
C ALA A 21 -6.48 14.91 -8.46
N GLY A 22 -6.96 13.69 -8.71
CA GLY A 22 -8.07 13.10 -7.97
C GLY A 22 -7.65 12.59 -6.58
N PRO A 23 -8.58 12.45 -5.62
CA PRO A 23 -8.25 11.86 -4.33
C PRO A 23 -7.74 10.43 -4.50
N VAL A 24 -6.72 10.06 -3.73
CA VAL A 24 -6.25 8.68 -3.60
C VAL A 24 -7.38 7.81 -3.09
N SER A 25 -7.69 6.77 -3.85
CA SER A 25 -8.69 5.74 -3.52
C SER A 25 -8.06 4.36 -3.53
N PHE A 26 -8.68 3.42 -2.81
CA PHE A 26 -8.24 2.04 -2.73
C PHE A 26 -9.40 1.08 -2.99
N ASP A 27 -9.09 -0.05 -3.62
CA ASP A 27 -9.92 -1.23 -3.52
C ASP A 27 -9.66 -1.92 -2.19
N TRP A 28 -10.72 -2.18 -1.43
CA TRP A 28 -10.63 -2.75 -0.09
C TRP A 28 -11.03 -4.23 -0.06
N ALA A 29 -10.26 -5.04 0.65
CA ALA A 29 -10.63 -6.37 1.10
C ALA A 29 -11.21 -6.28 2.52
N LEU A 30 -12.36 -6.90 2.77
CA LEU A 30 -12.90 -7.08 4.12
C LEU A 30 -12.21 -8.28 4.77
N VAL A 31 -11.56 -8.06 5.90
CA VAL A 31 -11.00 -9.12 6.74
C VAL A 31 -11.92 -9.30 7.94
N ASP A 32 -12.80 -10.31 7.86
CA ASP A 32 -13.76 -10.66 8.90
C ASP A 32 -13.18 -11.73 9.86
N ASN A 33 -14.01 -12.58 10.45
CA ASN A 33 -13.66 -13.57 11.46
C ASN A 33 -13.05 -12.92 12.70
N ALA A 34 -13.68 -11.85 13.17
CA ALA A 34 -13.27 -11.17 14.40
C ALA A 34 -13.17 -12.15 15.58
N GLY A 35 -12.07 -12.10 16.33
CA GLY A 35 -11.80 -13.03 17.43
C GLY A 35 -11.23 -14.38 16.99
N ASN A 36 -10.66 -14.48 15.80
CA ASN A 36 -9.96 -15.68 15.36
C ASN A 36 -8.74 -15.98 16.24
N ALA A 37 -8.47 -17.26 16.46
CA ALA A 37 -7.27 -17.70 17.16
C ALA A 37 -6.02 -17.39 16.32
N GLY A 38 -4.94 -16.95 16.99
CA GLY A 38 -3.66 -16.70 16.33
C GLY A 38 -2.93 -18.00 15.99
N ASP A 39 -2.06 -17.92 14.99
CA ASP A 39 -1.17 -18.96 14.51
C ASP A 39 0.10 -19.05 15.38
N PRO A 40 0.33 -20.14 16.12
CA PRO A 40 1.55 -20.33 16.89
C PRO A 40 2.75 -20.63 15.97
N GLN A 41 3.73 -19.74 15.98
CA GLN A 41 4.99 -19.87 15.25
C GLN A 41 6.19 -19.84 16.22
N PRO A 42 7.38 -20.32 15.84
CA PRO A 42 8.56 -20.32 16.72
C PRO A 42 8.95 -18.94 17.26
N GLN A 43 8.61 -17.87 16.54
CA GLN A 43 8.91 -16.48 16.87
C GLN A 43 7.77 -15.74 17.58
N GLY A 44 6.63 -16.39 17.82
CA GLY A 44 5.45 -15.80 18.48
C GLY A 44 4.13 -16.32 17.92
N THR A 45 3.02 -15.80 18.44
CA THR A 45 1.68 -16.09 17.90
C THR A 45 1.20 -14.89 17.10
N PHE A 46 0.69 -15.13 15.88
CA PHE A 46 0.33 -14.05 14.94
C PHE A 46 -1.08 -14.21 14.38
N GLY A 47 -1.67 -13.12 13.89
CA GLY A 47 -2.93 -13.15 13.14
C GLY A 47 -4.21 -13.11 13.99
N ALA A 48 -4.09 -13.04 15.32
CA ALA A 48 -5.26 -12.90 16.19
C ALA A 48 -5.79 -11.46 16.14
N VAL A 49 -6.98 -11.25 15.56
CA VAL A 49 -7.57 -9.91 15.44
C VAL A 49 -9.00 -9.90 15.97
N GLY A 50 -9.27 -9.07 16.97
CA GLY A 50 -10.55 -9.01 17.70
C GLY A 50 -11.68 -8.24 17.01
N TYR A 51 -11.46 -7.73 15.80
CA TYR A 51 -12.45 -6.93 15.06
C TYR A 51 -12.33 -7.19 13.54
N ALA A 52 -13.40 -6.89 12.82
CA ALA A 52 -13.38 -6.84 11.37
C ALA A 52 -12.79 -5.51 10.90
N TYR A 53 -11.96 -5.55 9.87
CA TYR A 53 -11.33 -4.36 9.29
C TYR A 53 -11.22 -4.50 7.77
N ARG A 54 -10.79 -3.42 7.11
CA ARG A 54 -10.48 -3.45 5.69
C ARG A 54 -9.01 -3.19 5.47
N ILE A 55 -8.44 -3.86 4.48
CA ILE A 55 -7.06 -3.68 4.05
C ILE A 55 -7.03 -3.46 2.55
N SER A 56 -6.13 -2.63 2.04
CA SER A 56 -6.03 -2.39 0.62
C SER A 56 -5.70 -3.71 -0.08
N LYS A 57 -6.44 -4.01 -1.14
CA LYS A 57 -6.24 -5.24 -1.92
C LYS A 57 -4.81 -5.33 -2.45
N HIS A 58 -4.23 -4.18 -2.79
CA HIS A 58 -2.90 -4.05 -3.35
C HIS A 58 -1.98 -3.27 -2.41
N GLU A 59 -0.68 -3.37 -2.64
CA GLU A 59 0.31 -2.43 -2.12
C GLU A 59 -0.01 -1.00 -2.61
N VAL A 60 0.45 0.02 -1.88
CA VAL A 60 0.33 1.41 -2.35
C VAL A 60 1.13 1.57 -3.63
N THR A 61 0.50 2.11 -4.67
CA THR A 61 1.12 2.26 -6.00
C THR A 61 1.95 3.54 -6.12
N ASN A 62 2.86 3.58 -7.09
CA ASN A 62 3.59 4.82 -7.42
C ASN A 62 2.64 5.96 -7.81
N ALA A 63 1.52 5.68 -8.51
CA ALA A 63 0.53 6.69 -8.85
C ALA A 63 -0.08 7.32 -7.58
N GLN A 64 -0.52 6.51 -6.62
CA GLN A 64 -1.07 7.00 -5.35
C GLN A 64 -0.03 7.76 -4.53
N TYR A 65 1.23 7.32 -4.54
CA TYR A 65 2.30 8.01 -3.84
C TYR A 65 2.71 9.33 -4.53
N VAL A 66 2.64 9.42 -5.86
CA VAL A 66 2.83 10.67 -6.61
C VAL A 66 1.78 11.72 -6.23
N GLU A 67 0.53 11.32 -6.03
CA GLU A 67 -0.52 12.23 -5.53
C GLU A 67 -0.16 12.81 -4.17
N PHE A 68 0.29 11.96 -3.25
CA PHE A 68 0.78 12.38 -1.94
C PHE A 68 1.96 13.35 -2.06
N LEU A 69 3.00 13.00 -2.81
CA LEU A 69 4.19 13.85 -3.00
C LEU A 69 3.84 15.22 -3.60
N ASN A 70 2.98 15.26 -4.63
CA ASN A 70 2.54 16.52 -5.23
C ASN A 70 1.71 17.37 -4.27
N ALA A 71 1.03 16.76 -3.30
CA ALA A 71 0.22 17.48 -2.31
C ALA A 71 1.07 18.11 -1.18
N VAL A 72 2.11 17.43 -0.71
CA VAL A 72 2.83 17.85 0.51
C VAL A 72 4.34 18.09 0.34
N ALA A 73 4.96 17.62 -0.75
CA ALA A 73 6.41 17.57 -0.91
C ALA A 73 6.97 18.61 -1.91
N ALA A 74 6.36 19.80 -2.01
CA ALA A 74 6.86 20.87 -2.87
C ALA A 74 8.30 21.32 -2.47
N ALA A 75 8.61 21.32 -1.18
CA ALA A 75 9.97 21.50 -0.65
C ALA A 75 10.63 20.18 -0.22
N ASP A 76 9.83 19.16 0.07
CA ASP A 76 10.27 17.83 0.50
C ASP A 76 11.18 17.84 1.74
N GLY A 77 10.83 18.64 2.75
CA GLY A 77 11.64 18.82 3.97
C GLY A 77 11.76 17.56 4.83
N PHE A 78 10.91 16.56 4.60
CA PHE A 78 10.94 15.27 5.28
C PHE A 78 11.58 14.16 4.43
N ALA A 79 12.09 14.49 3.23
CA ALA A 79 12.67 13.53 2.30
C ALA A 79 11.73 12.36 1.95
N LEU A 80 10.44 12.66 1.74
CA LEU A 80 9.42 11.69 1.31
C LEU A 80 9.76 11.08 -0.06
N TYR A 81 10.50 11.81 -0.89
CA TYR A 81 11.02 11.30 -2.14
C TYR A 81 12.50 10.90 -1.98
N SER A 82 12.76 9.60 -2.07
CA SER A 82 14.10 9.09 -2.26
C SER A 82 14.58 9.35 -3.68
N THR A 83 15.79 9.88 -3.85
CA THR A 83 16.36 10.10 -5.20
C THR A 83 16.55 8.82 -6.01
N PHE A 84 16.56 7.65 -5.34
CA PHE A 84 16.57 6.34 -5.99
C PHE A 84 15.25 5.96 -6.66
N MET A 85 14.12 6.52 -6.23
CA MET A 85 12.85 6.36 -6.96
C MET A 85 12.99 6.81 -8.42
N GLY A 86 13.78 7.87 -8.66
CA GLY A 86 14.05 8.44 -9.98
C GLY A 86 15.28 7.87 -10.68
N SER A 87 16.36 7.60 -9.95
CA SER A 87 17.63 7.16 -10.54
C SER A 87 17.77 5.65 -10.74
N ASP A 88 17.11 4.82 -9.92
CA ASP A 88 17.13 3.36 -10.07
C ASP A 88 16.07 2.89 -11.08
N ALA A 89 16.39 1.90 -11.90
CA ALA A 89 15.47 1.33 -12.89
C ALA A 89 14.27 0.59 -12.25
N ARG A 90 14.38 0.18 -10.99
CA ARG A 90 13.31 -0.44 -10.19
C ARG A 90 12.49 0.57 -9.39
N GLY A 91 12.96 1.82 -9.28
CA GLY A 91 12.18 2.93 -8.72
C GLY A 91 11.15 3.44 -9.72
N GLY A 92 10.03 3.97 -9.24
CA GLY A 92 8.88 4.29 -10.10
C GLY A 92 8.55 5.77 -10.30
N ILE A 93 9.25 6.72 -9.65
CA ILE A 93 8.83 8.13 -9.59
C ILE A 93 9.97 9.05 -10.00
N THR A 94 9.68 10.04 -10.84
CA THR A 94 10.59 11.14 -11.20
C THR A 94 10.23 12.41 -10.45
N ARG A 95 11.23 13.22 -10.09
CA ARG A 95 11.08 14.56 -9.53
C ARG A 95 11.64 15.61 -10.47
N SER A 96 10.90 16.69 -10.69
CA SER A 96 11.29 17.87 -11.47
C SER A 96 11.13 19.15 -10.64
N GLY A 97 11.81 20.22 -11.04
CA GLY A 97 11.76 21.52 -10.34
C GLY A 97 12.86 21.68 -9.29
N ALA A 98 12.63 22.58 -8.33
CA ALA A 98 13.56 22.93 -7.26
C ALA A 98 12.84 22.97 -5.91
N PRO A 99 13.55 22.94 -4.76
CA PRO A 99 12.92 23.04 -3.44
C PRO A 99 11.93 24.21 -3.35
N GLY A 100 10.70 23.92 -2.91
CA GLY A 100 9.56 24.85 -2.87
C GLY A 100 8.67 24.82 -4.11
N SER A 101 9.06 24.07 -5.15
CA SER A 101 8.37 23.95 -6.44
C SER A 101 8.52 22.56 -7.08
N TYR A 102 8.90 21.55 -6.30
CA TYR A 102 9.01 20.19 -6.83
C TYR A 102 7.68 19.68 -7.34
N SER A 103 7.75 18.93 -8.44
CA SER A 103 6.65 18.16 -9.01
C SER A 103 7.10 16.73 -9.27
N TYR A 104 6.16 15.81 -9.16
CA TYR A 104 6.41 14.38 -9.20
C TYR A 104 5.53 13.72 -10.26
N ALA A 105 6.10 12.76 -10.98
CA ALA A 105 5.40 12.00 -12.01
C ALA A 105 5.91 10.56 -12.04
N THR A 106 5.03 9.62 -12.37
CA THR A 106 5.41 8.22 -12.54
C THR A 106 6.31 8.05 -13.76
N LYS A 107 7.28 7.13 -13.66
CA LYS A 107 8.04 6.68 -14.83
C LYS A 107 7.14 5.87 -15.78
N PRO A 108 7.51 5.75 -17.07
CA PRO A 108 6.78 4.90 -18.00
C PRO A 108 6.56 3.48 -17.45
N ASN A 109 5.32 2.99 -17.50
CA ASN A 109 4.88 1.66 -17.04
C ASN A 109 5.06 1.38 -15.53
N MET A 110 5.32 2.40 -14.72
CA MET A 110 5.55 2.28 -13.27
C MET A 110 4.36 2.73 -12.42
N ASP A 111 3.31 3.30 -13.02
CA ASP A 111 2.17 3.89 -12.32
C ASP A 111 1.44 2.88 -11.42
N ASN A 112 1.17 1.67 -11.92
CA ASN A 112 0.52 0.58 -11.18
C ASN A 112 1.50 -0.43 -10.56
N LYS A 113 2.77 -0.03 -10.38
CA LYS A 113 3.75 -0.80 -9.60
C LYS A 113 3.70 -0.33 -8.13
N PRO A 114 4.03 -1.20 -7.16
CA PRO A 114 4.14 -0.76 -5.77
C PRO A 114 5.14 0.40 -5.67
N VAL A 115 4.84 1.37 -4.81
CA VAL A 115 5.85 2.33 -4.39
C VAL A 115 6.91 1.59 -3.58
N ASN A 116 8.16 1.87 -3.90
CA ASN A 116 9.33 1.38 -3.19
C ASN A 116 10.27 2.55 -2.86
N TYR A 117 11.39 2.26 -2.19
CA TYR A 117 12.24 3.28 -1.58
C TYR A 117 11.51 4.18 -0.59
N VAL A 118 10.58 3.59 0.16
CA VAL A 118 9.84 4.27 1.23
C VAL A 118 10.22 3.69 2.57
N SER A 119 10.46 4.59 3.52
CA SER A 119 10.73 4.27 4.90
C SER A 119 9.44 4.03 5.70
N PHE A 120 9.57 3.54 6.93
CA PHE A 120 8.43 3.43 7.84
C PHE A 120 7.85 4.81 8.18
N PHE A 121 8.69 5.84 8.24
CA PHE A 121 8.25 7.23 8.42
C PHE A 121 7.40 7.72 7.25
N ASP A 122 7.77 7.37 6.02
CA ASP A 122 7.01 7.76 4.84
C ASP A 122 5.63 7.12 4.81
N ALA A 123 5.55 5.84 5.20
CA ALA A 123 4.28 5.14 5.36
C ALA A 123 3.39 5.77 6.46
N MET A 124 3.99 6.20 7.58
CA MET A 124 3.24 6.92 8.64
C MET A 124 2.73 8.27 8.15
N ARG A 125 3.57 9.04 7.43
CA ARG A 125 3.19 10.34 6.86
C ARG A 125 2.09 10.21 5.81
N PHE A 126 2.18 9.20 4.95
CA PHE A 126 1.15 8.90 3.96
C PHE A 126 -0.19 8.56 4.63
N THR A 127 -0.18 7.73 5.67
CA THR A 127 -1.41 7.35 6.39
C THR A 127 -1.98 8.48 7.26
N ASN A 128 -1.13 9.35 7.83
CA ASN A 128 -1.55 10.61 8.44
C ASN A 128 -2.22 11.54 7.43
N TRP A 129 -1.63 11.71 6.25
CA TRP A 129 -2.21 12.50 5.18
C TRP A 129 -3.59 11.98 4.74
N LEU A 130 -3.73 10.66 4.56
CA LEU A 130 -5.03 10.04 4.32
C LEU A 130 -6.02 10.30 5.47
N HIS A 131 -5.60 10.13 6.72
CA HIS A 131 -6.42 10.39 7.91
C HIS A 131 -6.96 11.83 7.94
N ASN A 132 -6.10 12.79 7.57
CA ASN A 132 -6.38 14.22 7.59
C ASN A 132 -7.11 14.73 6.35
N GLY A 133 -7.59 13.83 5.48
CA GLY A 133 -8.46 14.19 4.36
C GLY A 133 -7.71 14.53 3.07
N GLN A 134 -6.44 14.12 2.95
CA GLN A 134 -5.60 14.31 1.77
C GLN A 134 -5.36 15.80 1.45
N GLY A 135 -4.87 16.11 0.24
CA GLY A 135 -4.56 17.50 -0.17
C GLY A 135 -3.53 18.15 0.76
N ALA A 136 -3.88 19.28 1.36
CA ALA A 136 -3.02 19.97 2.34
C ALA A 136 -3.09 19.37 3.76
N GLY A 137 -3.63 18.16 3.93
CA GLY A 137 -3.71 17.47 5.21
C GLY A 137 -2.33 17.28 5.85
N ASP A 138 -2.28 17.40 7.18
CA ASP A 138 -1.06 17.25 7.96
C ASP A 138 -0.45 15.84 7.84
N THR A 139 0.88 15.74 7.89
CA THR A 139 1.61 14.46 7.78
C THR A 139 2.20 14.00 9.10
N GLU A 140 2.32 14.86 10.11
CA GLU A 140 3.05 14.54 11.35
C GLU A 140 2.12 14.04 12.47
N THR A 141 0.81 14.25 12.33
CA THR A 141 -0.23 13.89 13.30
C THR A 141 -1.48 13.29 12.62
N GLY A 142 -2.33 12.60 13.39
CA GLY A 142 -3.59 12.00 12.92
C GLY A 142 -3.70 10.53 13.31
N ALA A 143 -3.23 9.64 12.43
CA ALA A 143 -3.10 8.21 12.72
C ALA A 143 -1.92 7.94 13.67
N TYR A 144 -0.82 8.65 13.49
CA TYR A 144 0.40 8.58 14.29
C TYR A 144 0.88 9.98 14.64
N THR A 145 1.39 10.17 15.85
CA THR A 145 2.25 11.32 16.16
C THR A 145 3.69 10.88 15.91
N ILE A 146 4.34 11.44 14.89
CA ILE A 146 5.66 10.96 14.45
C ILE A 146 6.76 11.39 15.42
N GLY A 147 7.59 10.43 15.84
CA GLY A 147 8.74 10.60 16.70
C GLY A 147 9.98 9.89 16.15
N ASN A 148 10.39 8.80 16.81
CA ASN A 148 11.66 8.10 16.53
C ASN A 148 11.53 6.87 15.60
N GLY A 149 10.32 6.51 15.17
CA GLY A 149 10.02 5.37 14.31
C GLY A 149 9.90 4.03 15.04
N LEU A 150 9.97 4.00 16.37
CA LEU A 150 9.93 2.80 17.20
C LEU A 150 8.80 2.83 18.24
N ASP A 151 8.53 3.96 18.86
CA ASP A 151 7.57 4.08 19.97
C ASP A 151 6.18 4.59 19.52
N GLU A 152 5.99 4.83 18.22
CA GLU A 152 4.72 5.31 17.69
C GLU A 152 3.62 4.26 17.84
N VAL A 153 2.54 4.69 18.50
CA VAL A 153 1.32 3.93 18.68
C VAL A 153 0.22 4.57 17.84
N ARG A 154 -0.46 3.74 17.05
CA ARG A 154 -1.64 4.13 16.27
C ARG A 154 -2.71 4.74 17.19
N SER A 155 -3.21 5.91 16.81
CA SER A 155 -4.34 6.59 17.44
C SER A 155 -5.59 5.71 17.37
N ALA A 156 -6.33 5.62 18.47
CA ALA A 156 -7.63 4.93 18.50
C ALA A 156 -8.68 5.55 17.56
N SER A 157 -8.45 6.79 17.10
CA SER A 157 -9.29 7.48 16.12
C SER A 157 -8.78 7.37 14.67
N ALA A 158 -7.75 6.57 14.43
CA ALA A 158 -7.17 6.40 13.10
C ALA A 158 -8.23 5.94 12.08
N LYS A 159 -8.39 6.71 11.00
CA LYS A 159 -9.24 6.34 9.86
C LYS A 159 -8.51 5.44 8.86
N PHE A 160 -7.21 5.68 8.69
CA PHE A 160 -6.30 4.91 7.85
C PHE A 160 -5.01 4.68 8.64
N TRP A 161 -4.38 3.53 8.48
CA TRP A 161 -3.16 3.16 9.21
C TRP A 161 -2.34 2.13 8.43
N ILE A 162 -1.08 1.95 8.83
CA ILE A 162 -0.24 0.83 8.40
C ILE A 162 -0.72 -0.41 9.18
N PRO A 163 -1.08 -1.53 8.55
CA PRO A 163 -1.59 -2.70 9.26
C PRO A 163 -0.65 -3.12 10.40
N SER A 164 -1.23 -3.53 11.53
CA SER A 164 -0.47 -4.26 12.54
C SER A 164 0.05 -5.57 11.96
N GLU A 165 1.05 -6.19 12.60
CA GLU A 165 1.55 -7.48 12.13
C GLU A 165 0.45 -8.56 12.17
N ASP A 166 -0.43 -8.53 13.17
CA ASP A 166 -1.57 -9.46 13.25
C ASP A 166 -2.61 -9.19 12.18
N GLU A 167 -2.92 -7.92 11.89
CA GLU A 167 -3.80 -7.57 10.77
C GLU A 167 -3.19 -8.10 9.47
N TRP A 168 -1.96 -7.70 9.15
CA TRP A 168 -1.29 -8.12 7.93
C TRP A 168 -1.25 -9.64 7.77
N TYR A 169 -0.86 -10.35 8.84
CA TYR A 169 -0.71 -11.80 8.86
C TYR A 169 -2.03 -12.54 8.66
N LYS A 170 -3.09 -12.08 9.32
CA LYS A 170 -4.43 -12.63 9.15
C LYS A 170 -4.92 -12.46 7.71
N ALA A 171 -4.78 -11.26 7.15
CA ALA A 171 -5.18 -10.99 5.78
C ALA A 171 -4.45 -11.87 4.76
N ALA A 172 -3.18 -12.20 5.03
CA ALA A 172 -2.35 -13.01 4.17
C ALA A 172 -2.69 -14.51 4.26
N TYR A 173 -2.72 -15.06 5.47
CA TYR A 173 -2.56 -16.50 5.66
C TYR A 173 -3.76 -17.21 6.28
N HIS A 174 -4.62 -16.50 7.01
CA HIS A 174 -5.74 -17.14 7.69
C HIS A 174 -6.78 -17.65 6.69
N ASP A 175 -7.19 -18.91 6.80
CA ASP A 175 -8.27 -19.46 6.00
C ASP A 175 -9.58 -18.76 6.33
N ALA A 176 -10.07 -17.92 5.41
CA ALA A 176 -11.29 -17.16 5.59
C ALA A 176 -12.54 -18.05 5.85
N THR A 177 -12.50 -19.33 5.44
CA THR A 177 -13.59 -20.30 5.66
C THR A 177 -13.54 -20.95 7.04
N ALA A 178 -12.45 -20.82 7.78
CA ALA A 178 -12.25 -21.44 9.09
C ALA A 178 -12.99 -20.73 10.24
N GLY A 179 -13.71 -19.64 9.95
CA GLY A 179 -14.37 -18.84 10.99
C GLY A 179 -13.34 -18.31 11.98
N THR A 180 -13.56 -18.50 13.28
CA THR A 180 -12.63 -18.07 14.33
C THR A 180 -11.53 -19.09 14.67
N ALA A 181 -11.47 -20.24 13.98
CA ALA A 181 -10.43 -21.22 14.21
C ALA A 181 -9.07 -20.72 13.70
N GLY A 182 -7.98 -21.10 14.37
CA GLY A 182 -6.63 -20.69 13.97
C GLY A 182 -6.06 -21.55 12.84
N VAL A 183 -6.70 -21.54 11.66
CA VAL A 183 -6.23 -22.27 10.48
C VAL A 183 -5.57 -21.30 9.52
N TYR A 184 -4.30 -21.56 9.21
CA TYR A 184 -3.47 -20.69 8.38
C TYR A 184 -2.72 -21.53 7.34
N PHE A 185 -2.56 -20.97 6.14
CA PHE A 185 -1.75 -21.53 5.07
C PHE A 185 -0.29 -21.09 5.19
N ASP A 186 0.66 -21.88 4.70
CA ASP A 186 2.08 -21.49 4.66
C ASP A 186 2.36 -20.27 3.76
N TYR A 187 1.52 -20.04 2.74
CA TYR A 187 1.68 -18.96 1.77
C TYR A 187 0.40 -18.14 1.59
N ALA A 188 0.58 -16.87 1.27
CA ALA A 188 -0.50 -15.90 1.12
C ALA A 188 -1.39 -16.17 -0.09
N THR A 189 -1.07 -17.18 -0.90
CA THR A 189 -1.88 -17.64 -2.03
C THR A 189 -2.97 -18.63 -1.61
N GLY A 190 -3.23 -18.76 -0.31
CA GLY A 190 -4.23 -19.69 0.23
C GLY A 190 -3.84 -21.18 0.07
N SER A 191 -2.53 -21.49 0.14
CA SER A 191 -2.03 -22.85 -0.06
C SER A 191 -0.77 -23.11 0.78
N ASP A 192 -0.54 -24.37 1.12
CA ASP A 192 0.71 -24.84 1.73
C ASP A 192 1.78 -25.20 0.70
N SER A 193 1.42 -25.17 -0.59
CA SER A 193 2.35 -25.48 -1.68
C SER A 193 3.22 -24.28 -2.02
N VAL A 194 4.49 -24.54 -2.33
CA VAL A 194 5.45 -23.50 -2.76
C VAL A 194 4.87 -22.75 -3.98
N PRO A 195 4.80 -21.40 -3.92
CA PRO A 195 4.29 -20.60 -5.04
C PRO A 195 5.13 -20.76 -6.31
N THR A 196 4.47 -20.69 -7.46
CA THR A 196 5.14 -20.61 -8.77
C THR A 196 5.76 -19.23 -8.95
N VAL A 197 7.02 -19.19 -9.40
CA VAL A 197 7.72 -17.94 -9.70
C VAL A 197 7.04 -17.22 -10.88
N ALA A 198 6.74 -15.94 -10.70
CA ALA A 198 6.20 -15.10 -11.75
C ALA A 198 7.28 -14.71 -12.77
N THR A 199 6.86 -14.58 -14.02
CA THR A 199 7.60 -13.99 -15.15
C THR A 199 6.89 -12.70 -15.57
N ALA A 200 7.56 -11.81 -16.28
CA ALA A 200 6.99 -10.53 -16.70
C ALA A 200 7.01 -10.33 -18.21
N ASN A 201 6.02 -9.58 -18.71
CA ASN A 201 6.03 -9.04 -20.06
C ASN A 201 6.93 -7.78 -20.15
N SER A 202 6.99 -7.16 -21.34
CA SER A 202 7.85 -6.00 -21.59
C SER A 202 7.51 -4.73 -20.79
N VAL A 203 6.34 -4.66 -20.15
CA VAL A 203 5.87 -3.52 -19.34
C VAL A 203 5.75 -3.88 -17.85
N GLY A 204 6.19 -5.07 -17.45
CA GLY A 204 6.21 -5.50 -16.06
C GLY A 204 4.88 -6.03 -15.52
N ASP A 205 3.96 -6.47 -16.38
CA ASP A 205 2.83 -7.28 -15.91
C ASP A 205 3.22 -8.76 -15.89
N ILE A 206 2.67 -9.51 -14.94
CA ILE A 206 2.92 -10.95 -14.86
C ILE A 206 2.41 -11.65 -16.13
N SER A 207 3.29 -12.42 -16.80
CA SER A 207 3.01 -13.12 -18.06
C SER A 207 2.53 -14.57 -17.90
N ASN A 208 2.63 -15.13 -16.70
CA ASN A 208 2.16 -16.46 -16.35
C ASN A 208 1.16 -16.42 -15.18
N PRO A 209 0.06 -15.63 -15.24
CA PRO A 209 -0.92 -15.58 -14.17
C PRO A 209 -1.59 -16.96 -13.97
N GLY A 210 -1.96 -17.29 -12.74
CA GLY A 210 -2.45 -18.63 -12.42
C GLY A 210 -2.57 -18.87 -10.92
N VAL A 211 -2.79 -20.13 -10.55
CA VAL A 211 -2.90 -20.52 -9.14
C VAL A 211 -1.54 -20.40 -8.47
N GLY A 212 -1.47 -19.63 -7.39
CA GLY A 212 -0.27 -19.54 -6.55
C GLY A 212 0.95 -18.95 -7.23
N VAL A 213 0.77 -17.98 -8.14
CA VAL A 213 1.86 -17.25 -8.81
C VAL A 213 2.26 -16.04 -8.00
N VAL A 214 3.56 -15.88 -7.73
CA VAL A 214 4.15 -14.83 -6.88
C VAL A 214 5.40 -14.26 -7.54
N ASN A 215 5.63 -12.94 -7.45
CA ASN A 215 6.86 -12.30 -7.92
C ASN A 215 8.00 -12.41 -6.87
N TYR A 216 8.89 -13.39 -7.04
CA TYR A 216 10.07 -13.63 -6.20
C TYR A 216 11.21 -14.27 -7.02
N GLU A 217 12.34 -14.58 -6.41
CA GLU A 217 13.48 -15.26 -7.05
C GLU A 217 14.00 -14.57 -8.33
N ASP A 218 13.94 -13.24 -8.37
CA ASP A 218 14.40 -12.43 -9.50
C ASP A 218 13.66 -12.78 -10.83
N GLY A 219 12.49 -13.43 -10.77
CA GLY A 219 11.81 -14.02 -11.92
C GLY A 219 11.17 -13.05 -12.93
N ALA A 220 10.84 -11.83 -12.49
CA ALA A 220 10.23 -10.81 -13.32
C ALA A 220 11.29 -9.98 -14.07
N TYR A 221 11.69 -10.44 -15.25
CA TYR A 221 12.67 -9.77 -16.13
C TYR A 221 12.00 -8.73 -17.03
N TRP A 222 12.15 -7.45 -16.70
CA TRP A 222 11.68 -6.35 -17.55
C TRP A 222 12.43 -5.04 -17.23
N ASN A 223 12.26 -4.02 -18.07
CA ASN A 223 12.99 -2.75 -17.94
C ASN A 223 14.53 -2.89 -17.96
N GLY A 224 15.04 -3.92 -18.65
CA GLY A 224 16.48 -4.23 -18.69
C GLY A 224 17.06 -4.67 -17.34
N GLN A 225 16.23 -5.15 -16.41
CA GLN A 225 16.63 -5.63 -15.10
C GLN A 225 16.36 -7.12 -14.95
N ASP A 226 17.29 -7.80 -14.27
CA ASP A 226 17.07 -9.12 -13.71
C ASP A 226 16.34 -8.97 -12.37
N GLY A 227 15.11 -9.46 -12.29
CA GLY A 227 14.21 -9.22 -11.16
C GLY A 227 13.77 -7.76 -11.03
N ASN A 228 12.46 -7.54 -10.88
CA ASN A 228 11.88 -6.21 -10.72
C ASN A 228 10.46 -6.33 -10.14
N VAL A 229 9.90 -5.23 -9.64
CA VAL A 229 8.49 -5.17 -9.20
C VAL A 229 7.54 -5.38 -10.38
N THR A 230 6.36 -5.93 -10.12
CA THR A 230 5.32 -6.19 -11.13
C THR A 230 4.07 -5.38 -10.85
N THR A 231 3.21 -5.24 -11.86
CA THR A 231 1.92 -4.56 -11.70
C THR A 231 1.13 -5.24 -10.59
N VAL A 232 0.66 -4.44 -9.63
CA VAL A 232 -0.09 -4.97 -8.48
C VAL A 232 -1.31 -5.78 -8.98
N GLY A 233 -1.53 -6.95 -8.39
CA GLY A 233 -2.62 -7.85 -8.73
C GLY A 233 -2.48 -8.57 -10.08
N SER A 234 -1.40 -8.37 -10.83
CA SER A 234 -1.27 -8.92 -12.19
C SER A 234 -1.12 -10.46 -12.24
N ALA A 235 -0.83 -11.12 -11.12
CA ALA A 235 -0.88 -12.58 -11.00
C ALA A 235 -2.31 -13.14 -11.13
N GLY A 236 -3.32 -12.30 -10.94
CA GLY A 236 -4.74 -12.63 -11.07
C GLY A 236 -5.36 -13.19 -9.78
N ILE A 237 -6.69 -13.29 -9.78
CA ILE A 237 -7.49 -13.68 -8.60
C ILE A 237 -7.16 -15.08 -8.06
N ALA A 238 -6.59 -15.96 -8.91
CA ALA A 238 -6.18 -17.31 -8.50
C ALA A 238 -4.92 -17.31 -7.61
N SER A 239 -4.20 -16.19 -7.50
CA SER A 239 -3.10 -15.97 -6.57
C SER A 239 -3.49 -15.12 -5.35
N ALA A 240 -4.73 -14.63 -5.28
CA ALA A 240 -5.14 -13.79 -4.17
C ALA A 240 -5.17 -14.57 -2.85
N SER A 241 -5.05 -13.83 -1.75
CA SER A 241 -5.18 -14.40 -0.41
C SER A 241 -6.59 -14.90 -0.11
N PRO A 242 -6.77 -15.66 0.98
CA PRO A 242 -8.10 -16.09 1.42
C PRO A 242 -9.10 -14.94 1.62
N TYR A 243 -8.60 -13.72 1.89
CA TYR A 243 -9.42 -12.50 2.02
C TYR A 243 -9.44 -11.62 0.76
N GLY A 244 -8.81 -12.05 -0.33
CA GLY A 244 -8.85 -11.37 -1.62
C GLY A 244 -7.91 -10.16 -1.73
N THR A 245 -6.81 -10.17 -0.97
CA THR A 245 -5.66 -9.29 -1.20
C THR A 245 -4.70 -9.93 -2.21
N PHE A 246 -3.89 -9.12 -2.86
CA PHE A 246 -2.88 -9.53 -3.82
C PHE A 246 -1.49 -9.15 -3.30
N ASP A 247 -0.48 -9.88 -3.78
CA ASP A 247 0.94 -9.56 -3.58
C ASP A 247 1.40 -9.51 -2.12
N GLN A 248 0.63 -10.06 -1.17
CA GLN A 248 1.12 -10.23 0.21
C GLN A 248 2.25 -11.27 0.30
N ASN A 249 2.47 -12.06 -0.75
CA ASN A 249 3.74 -12.75 -0.96
C ASN A 249 4.42 -12.18 -2.19
N GLY A 250 5.71 -11.89 -2.08
CA GLY A 250 6.55 -11.36 -3.17
C GLY A 250 6.30 -9.89 -3.47
N ASN A 251 6.70 -9.47 -4.67
CA ASN A 251 6.68 -8.08 -5.14
C ASN A 251 7.51 -7.15 -4.26
N VAL A 252 6.99 -6.58 -3.15
CA VAL A 252 7.81 -5.91 -2.13
C VAL A 252 7.50 -6.41 -0.72
N PHE A 253 8.51 -6.38 0.15
CA PHE A 253 8.28 -6.49 1.58
C PHE A 253 7.40 -5.34 2.04
N GLU A 254 6.53 -5.61 3.00
CA GLU A 254 5.59 -4.60 3.46
C GLU A 254 5.81 -4.23 4.91
N TRP A 255 5.95 -2.92 5.15
CA TRP A 255 5.97 -2.34 6.49
C TRP A 255 4.70 -2.70 7.28
N ASN A 256 4.89 -3.05 8.55
CA ASN A 256 3.82 -3.21 9.53
C ASN A 256 4.22 -2.61 10.88
N GLU A 257 3.25 -2.49 11.80
CA GLU A 257 3.45 -1.77 13.06
C GLU A 257 4.31 -2.50 14.10
N ALA A 258 4.71 -3.76 13.87
CA ALA A 258 5.48 -4.50 14.87
C ALA A 258 6.82 -3.83 15.16
N VAL A 259 7.17 -3.80 16.44
CA VAL A 259 8.53 -3.49 16.91
C VAL A 259 9.27 -4.82 17.05
N ILE A 260 10.28 -5.05 16.21
CA ILE A 260 11.05 -6.30 16.19
C ILE A 260 12.22 -6.23 17.17
N SER A 261 12.83 -5.06 17.30
CA SER A 261 13.91 -4.78 18.24
C SER A 261 13.95 -3.29 18.55
N SER A 262 14.90 -2.86 19.38
CA SER A 262 15.18 -1.44 19.66
C SER A 262 15.66 -0.63 18.45
N SER A 263 15.74 -1.22 17.25
CA SER A 263 16.19 -0.55 16.03
C SER A 263 15.47 -1.01 14.76
N SER A 264 14.40 -1.80 14.89
CA SER A 264 13.75 -2.41 13.73
C SER A 264 12.25 -2.55 13.88
N ARG A 265 11.53 -2.21 12.80
CA ARG A 265 10.10 -2.42 12.59
C ARG A 265 9.84 -3.66 11.75
N GLY A 266 8.59 -4.11 11.74
CA GLY A 266 8.17 -5.31 11.07
C GLY A 266 8.12 -5.14 9.56
N LEU A 267 8.61 -6.17 8.87
CA LEU A 267 8.43 -6.39 7.44
C LEU A 267 7.88 -7.79 7.24
N ARG A 268 7.01 -8.01 6.26
CA ARG A 268 6.46 -9.33 5.93
C ARG A 268 6.33 -9.52 4.41
N GLY A 269 6.07 -10.76 3.99
CA GLY A 269 5.67 -11.12 2.62
C GLY A 269 6.78 -11.53 1.66
N GLY A 270 8.02 -11.13 1.91
CA GLY A 270 9.06 -11.30 0.90
C GLY A 270 8.96 -10.24 -0.20
N SER A 271 9.74 -10.40 -1.26
CA SER A 271 9.84 -9.43 -2.35
C SER A 271 10.26 -10.11 -3.65
N TRP A 272 10.28 -9.36 -4.75
CA TRP A 272 10.82 -9.81 -6.04
C TRP A 272 12.25 -10.36 -5.93
N SER A 273 13.06 -9.82 -5.01
CA SER A 273 14.48 -10.19 -4.79
C SER A 273 14.66 -11.31 -3.75
N SER A 274 13.56 -11.87 -3.24
CA SER A 274 13.61 -12.98 -2.29
C SER A 274 14.02 -14.28 -2.99
N ARG A 275 15.31 -14.61 -2.95
CA ARG A 275 15.94 -15.78 -3.63
C ARG A 275 15.59 -17.17 -3.07
N SER A 276 14.54 -17.28 -2.28
CA SER A 276 14.10 -18.55 -1.71
C SER A 276 12.66 -18.45 -1.31
N TRP A 277 11.85 -19.43 -1.72
CA TRP A 277 10.46 -19.61 -1.26
C TRP A 277 10.30 -19.54 0.26
N SER A 278 11.32 -19.92 1.04
CA SER A 278 11.28 -19.85 2.50
C SER A 278 11.13 -18.44 3.06
N ARG A 279 11.44 -17.40 2.27
CA ARG A 279 11.22 -15.99 2.63
C ARG A 279 9.79 -15.49 2.44
N LEU A 280 8.96 -16.27 1.73
CA LEU A 280 7.53 -15.98 1.54
C LEU A 280 6.65 -16.59 2.64
N ARG A 281 7.19 -17.59 3.36
CA ARG A 281 6.41 -18.36 4.34
C ARG A 281 5.98 -17.52 5.52
N THR A 282 4.86 -17.91 6.12
CA THR A 282 4.35 -17.46 7.43
C THR A 282 5.43 -17.27 8.50
N ILE A 283 6.34 -18.24 8.64
CA ILE A 283 7.42 -18.23 9.63
C ILE A 283 8.47 -17.14 9.39
N PHE A 284 8.59 -16.63 8.16
CA PHE A 284 9.61 -15.65 7.83
C PHE A 284 9.26 -14.28 8.40
N ARG A 285 10.09 -13.83 9.34
CA ARG A 285 9.97 -12.54 10.03
C ARG A 285 11.33 -11.86 10.09
N PRO A 286 11.68 -11.03 9.09
CA PRO A 286 12.97 -10.33 9.05
C PRO A 286 13.12 -9.36 10.23
N SER A 287 14.36 -9.20 10.70
CA SER A 287 14.73 -8.32 11.82
C SER A 287 15.60 -7.13 11.41
N SER A 288 15.66 -6.83 10.11
CA SER A 288 16.51 -5.79 9.52
C SER A 288 15.76 -4.53 9.09
N GLY A 289 14.45 -4.44 9.35
CA GLY A 289 13.60 -3.32 8.93
C GLY A 289 13.90 -2.05 9.72
N ARG A 290 14.96 -1.32 9.37
CA ARG A 290 15.27 -0.02 10.01
C ARG A 290 14.19 1.01 9.66
N PRO A 291 13.60 1.76 10.62
CA PRO A 291 12.50 2.68 10.34
C PRO A 291 12.79 3.73 9.26
N ALA A 292 14.03 4.21 9.18
CA ALA A 292 14.50 5.17 8.17
C ALA A 292 15.11 4.50 6.93
N GLY A 293 15.07 3.17 6.84
CA GLY A 293 15.62 2.43 5.71
C GLY A 293 14.68 2.49 4.51
N GLU A 294 15.25 2.73 3.33
CA GLU A 294 14.56 2.75 2.05
C GLU A 294 15.20 1.71 1.12
N GLY A 295 14.40 0.85 0.51
CA GLY A 295 14.88 -0.21 -0.39
C GLY A 295 13.97 -0.38 -1.61
N ASN A 296 14.52 -0.88 -2.72
CA ASN A 296 13.74 -1.16 -3.95
C ASN A 296 12.83 -2.38 -3.82
N ASP A 297 12.91 -3.08 -2.70
CA ASP A 297 12.18 -4.29 -2.37
C ASP A 297 11.30 -4.10 -1.13
N VAL A 298 11.09 -2.85 -0.68
CA VAL A 298 10.25 -2.51 0.46
C VAL A 298 9.23 -1.44 0.09
N GLY A 299 7.96 -1.73 0.37
CA GLY A 299 6.82 -0.82 0.26
C GLY A 299 5.88 -0.99 1.46
N PHE A 300 4.59 -0.72 1.24
CA PHE A 300 3.58 -0.87 2.29
C PHE A 300 2.17 -0.96 1.69
N ARG A 301 1.22 -1.35 2.54
CA ARG A 301 -0.21 -1.28 2.25
C ARG A 301 -0.95 -0.59 3.39
N VAL A 302 -2.22 -0.27 3.19
CA VAL A 302 -3.01 0.53 4.15
C VAL A 302 -4.18 -0.29 4.66
N ALA A 303 -4.56 -0.10 5.92
CA ALA A 303 -5.80 -0.61 6.50
C ALA A 303 -6.70 0.53 7.00
N THR A 304 -7.99 0.22 7.15
CA THR A 304 -9.05 1.14 7.56
C THR A 304 -10.15 0.39 8.31
N VAL A 305 -10.95 1.11 9.09
CA VAL A 305 -12.14 0.54 9.72
C VAL A 305 -13.23 0.37 8.66
N PRO A 306 -14.07 -0.68 8.74
CA PRO A 306 -15.22 -0.77 7.87
C PRO A 306 -16.16 0.39 8.20
N GLU A 307 -16.46 1.25 7.22
CA GLU A 307 -17.54 2.24 7.33
C GLU A 307 -18.76 1.58 8.00
N PRO A 308 -19.35 2.17 9.06
CA PRO A 308 -20.56 1.62 9.65
C PRO A 308 -21.58 1.46 8.52
N SER A 309 -21.98 0.20 8.27
CA SER A 309 -22.85 -0.11 7.14
C SER A 309 -24.00 0.89 7.08
N SER A 310 -24.31 1.46 5.92
CA SER A 310 -25.30 2.54 5.80
C SER A 310 -26.68 2.14 6.36
N LEU A 311 -26.94 0.83 6.52
CA LEU A 311 -28.07 0.27 7.25
C LEU A 311 -28.11 0.67 8.74
N LEU A 312 -26.97 0.69 9.44
CA LEU A 312 -26.88 1.13 10.84
C LEU A 312 -27.18 2.63 10.97
N MET A 313 -26.73 3.43 10.01
CA MET A 313 -27.01 4.88 9.96
C MET A 313 -28.49 5.17 9.67
N VAL A 314 -29.13 4.39 8.79
CA VAL A 314 -30.58 4.50 8.52
C VAL A 314 -31.40 4.05 9.73
N VAL A 315 -30.99 3.01 10.45
CA VAL A 315 -31.69 2.53 11.67
C VAL A 315 -31.54 3.53 12.82
N LEU A 316 -30.37 4.14 13.01
CA LEU A 316 -30.17 5.20 14.02
C LEU A 316 -30.96 6.49 13.66
N ALA A 317 -31.00 6.86 12.38
CA ALA A 317 -31.82 7.98 11.91
C ALA A 317 -33.32 7.69 12.10
N ALA A 318 -33.80 6.50 11.73
CA ALA A 318 -35.20 6.10 11.89
C ALA A 318 -35.62 5.96 13.37
N GLY A 319 -34.73 5.45 14.23
CA GLY A 319 -34.95 5.38 15.68
C GLY A 319 -35.07 6.76 16.32
N GLY A 320 -34.27 7.73 15.88
CA GLY A 320 -34.34 9.13 16.34
C GLY A 320 -35.65 9.83 15.97
N PHE A 321 -36.25 9.51 14.81
CA PHE A 321 -37.55 10.06 14.41
C PHE A 321 -38.73 9.41 15.15
N LEU A 322 -38.63 8.16 15.57
CA LEU A 322 -39.70 7.47 16.31
C LEU A 322 -39.79 7.93 17.78
N VAL A 323 -38.68 8.37 18.38
CA VAL A 323 -38.68 8.90 19.77
C VAL A 323 -39.24 10.33 19.84
N ARG A 324 -39.15 11.11 18.76
CA ARG A 324 -39.68 12.50 18.71
C ARG A 324 -41.19 12.64 18.51
N LYS A 325 -41.94 11.55 18.32
CA LYS A 325 -43.41 11.58 18.15
C LYS A 325 -44.21 11.27 19.43
N ARG A 326 -43.57 11.25 20.60
CA ARG A 326 -44.25 11.20 21.91
C ARG A 326 -43.73 12.30 22.82
N ALA A 327 -44.13 13.53 22.54
CA ALA A 327 -44.20 14.66 23.46
C ALA A 327 -45.39 15.52 23.04
#